data_AF-A0A421J5R9-F1
#
_entry.id   AF-A0A421J5R9-F1
#
_cell.length_a   1.000
_cell.length_b   1.000
_cell.length_c   1.000
_cell.angle_alpha   90.00
_cell.angle_beta   90.00
_cell.angle_gamma   90.00
#
_symmetry.space_group_name_H-M   'P 1'
#
loop_
_entity.id
_entity.type
_entity.pdbx_description
1 polymer ?
#
loop_
_entity_poly.entity_id
_entity_poly.type
_entity_poly.pdbx_seq_one_letter_code
_entity_poly.pdbx_strand_id
1 'polypeptide(L)'
;MSDDPPIHWLHVYFSAFNNGPDYGTGAKLLRDQTVNLMGTPVPKFLSDYLISQQNNLLGGYPTDWDFAPSVTFAVIFFALAVVHLLIWSINFSRGHYFHISLVWVSYCAMRVVGWALRAYWGKNILMIEAGIASEVFLIISSMVVVSFNLILAQRLFTWRHPVGGSRRLFWNIMLTLYFIVFLVVAMTIVAAVVPYLYFLSAAAYRSYKIVVMVSCVLIVMYSLTSISLLGLSYFFKPTAKDENLYTYQPWWIESFHPLYFVQPQAAQKAEETFMKRNHNHRHAIRVIAATHHHYKMVEGLTNQRGELGHNISIMLICVTTLLIFIGGILRCILMFQNNMNKHATSLGKPIVAYIIWGVFEVIVNLLYIVGRVDLRFYRPDVLPAKVRAIITAEQTGAPSIDEDESSSSFSFHDNEEKSFVTGSSAKSDTPEMFPDNESEFRF
;
A
#
# COMPACT_ATOMS: atom_id res chain seq x y z
N MET A 1 37.95 35.83 -10.52
CA MET A 1 38.10 35.34 -9.14
C MET A 1 36.77 34.67 -8.83
N SER A 2 36.73 33.36 -8.60
CA SER A 2 35.47 32.71 -8.26
C SER A 2 35.00 33.24 -6.90
N ASP A 3 33.71 33.55 -6.75
CA ASP A 3 33.08 33.93 -5.48
C ASP A 3 32.97 32.75 -4.50
N ASP A 4 33.78 31.71 -4.70
CA ASP A 4 33.71 30.50 -3.91
C ASP A 4 34.47 30.68 -2.59
N PRO A 5 33.85 30.34 -1.45
CA PRO A 5 34.48 30.50 -0.16
C PRO A 5 35.75 29.63 -0.07
N PRO A 6 36.76 29.99 0.74
CA PRO A 6 38.03 29.24 0.84
C PRO A 6 37.86 27.73 1.08
N ILE A 7 36.78 27.35 1.76
CA ILE A 7 36.39 25.96 2.00
C ILE A 7 36.11 25.14 0.73
N HIS A 8 35.71 25.80 -0.37
CA HIS A 8 35.50 25.16 -1.66
C HIS A 8 36.78 24.46 -2.12
N TRP A 9 37.94 25.12 -1.99
CA TRP A 9 39.22 24.56 -2.37
C TRP A 9 39.64 23.38 -1.51
N LEU A 10 39.27 23.38 -0.23
CA LEU A 10 39.48 22.22 0.65
C LEU A 10 38.62 21.03 0.19
N HIS A 11 37.38 21.26 -0.20
CA HIS A 11 36.53 20.21 -0.75
C HIS A 11 37.06 19.71 -2.10
N VAL A 12 37.50 20.59 -3.00
CA VAL A 12 38.12 20.21 -4.28
C VAL A 12 39.38 19.37 -4.04
N TYR A 13 40.19 19.73 -3.04
CA TYR A 13 41.34 18.94 -2.62
C TYR A 13 40.92 17.53 -2.18
N PHE A 14 39.95 17.40 -1.27
CA PHE A 14 39.43 16.09 -0.88
C PHE A 14 38.84 15.30 -2.04
N SER A 15 38.12 15.96 -2.94
CA SER A 15 37.61 15.34 -4.16
C SER A 15 38.76 14.82 -5.03
N ALA A 16 39.84 15.58 -5.20
CA ALA A 16 41.00 15.15 -5.99
C ALA A 16 41.69 13.89 -5.40
N PHE A 17 41.78 13.78 -4.07
CA PHE A 17 42.29 12.56 -3.40
C PHE A 17 41.41 11.32 -3.61
N ASN A 18 40.12 11.53 -3.85
CA ASN A 18 39.14 10.45 -4.06
C ASN A 18 38.87 10.19 -5.54
N ASN A 19 39.86 10.40 -6.42
CA ASN A 19 39.75 10.25 -7.88
C ASN A 19 38.73 11.17 -8.57
N GLY A 20 38.48 12.36 -8.00
CA GLY A 20 37.62 13.38 -8.60
C GLY A 20 36.16 12.96 -8.78
N PRO A 21 35.45 12.60 -7.69
CA PRO A 21 34.04 12.23 -7.77
C PRO A 21 33.17 13.44 -8.10
N ASP A 22 31.98 13.18 -8.65
CA ASP A 22 31.00 14.25 -8.91
C ASP A 22 30.49 14.85 -7.59
N TYR A 23 30.11 16.13 -7.64
CA TYR A 23 29.66 16.87 -6.46
C TYR A 23 28.35 16.31 -5.91
N GLY A 24 28.23 16.34 -4.57
CA GLY A 24 27.06 15.81 -3.87
C GLY A 24 27.02 14.28 -3.80
N THR A 25 28.18 13.62 -3.96
CA THR A 25 28.31 12.17 -3.80
C THR A 25 29.31 11.82 -2.69
N GLY A 26 29.19 10.64 -2.10
CA GLY A 26 30.07 10.13 -1.05
C GLY A 26 29.99 10.91 0.26
N ALA A 27 28.82 11.50 0.58
CA ALA A 27 28.63 12.31 1.79
C ALA A 27 29.13 11.63 3.07
N LYS A 28 28.87 10.32 3.22
CA LYS A 28 29.35 9.53 4.36
C LYS A 28 30.87 9.43 4.39
N LEU A 29 31.48 9.10 3.26
CA LEU A 29 32.94 8.96 3.14
C LEU A 29 33.64 10.30 3.43
N LEU A 30 33.11 11.40 2.89
CA LEU A 30 33.60 12.75 3.17
C LEU A 30 33.45 13.11 4.65
N ARG A 31 32.32 12.77 5.28
CA ARG A 31 32.12 12.95 6.72
C ARG A 31 33.17 12.18 7.51
N ASP A 32 33.39 10.91 7.19
CA ASP A 32 34.33 10.04 7.91
C ASP A 32 35.78 10.56 7.75
N GLN A 33 36.18 10.97 6.54
CA GLN A 33 37.48 11.62 6.29
C GLN A 33 37.63 12.92 7.09
N THR A 34 36.59 13.75 7.11
CA THR A 34 36.57 15.03 7.85
C THR A 34 36.73 14.81 9.35
N VAL A 35 36.02 13.83 9.92
CA VAL A 35 36.10 13.47 11.34
C VAL A 35 37.48 12.91 11.68
N ASN A 36 38.06 12.07 10.82
CA ASN A 36 39.40 11.52 11.03
C ASN A 36 40.50 12.58 11.02
N LEU A 37 40.31 13.67 10.26
CA LEU A 37 41.30 14.74 10.14
C LEU A 37 41.18 15.82 11.23
N MET A 38 39.96 16.19 11.61
CA MET A 38 39.72 17.32 12.53
C MET A 38 39.19 16.90 13.90
N GLY A 39 38.84 15.63 14.09
CA GLY A 39 38.17 15.16 15.29
C GLY A 39 36.71 15.61 15.37
N THR A 40 36.12 15.47 16.56
CA THR A 40 34.75 15.92 16.85
C THR A 40 34.78 17.01 17.93
N PRO A 41 33.94 18.06 17.84
CA PRO A 41 32.91 18.30 16.82
C PRO A 41 33.47 18.85 15.51
N VAL A 42 32.87 18.45 14.38
CA VAL A 42 33.19 19.04 13.07
C VAL A 42 32.67 20.48 13.03
N PRO A 43 33.46 21.47 12.57
CA PRO A 43 33.01 22.85 12.49
C PRO A 43 31.77 23.02 11.60
N LYS A 44 30.79 23.79 12.07
CA LYS A 44 29.48 23.95 11.41
C LYS A 44 29.57 24.43 9.96
N PHE A 45 30.51 25.32 9.65
CA PHE A 45 30.68 25.81 8.28
C PHE A 45 31.08 24.71 7.28
N LEU A 46 31.76 23.65 7.75
CA LEU A 46 32.11 22.48 6.92
C LEU A 46 30.89 21.60 6.67
N SER A 47 30.10 21.33 7.71
CA SER A 47 28.86 20.57 7.54
C SER A 47 27.89 21.31 6.62
N ASP A 48 27.70 22.62 6.81
CA ASP A 48 26.80 23.45 6.02
C ASP A 48 27.24 23.48 4.54
N TYR A 49 28.54 23.60 4.29
CA TYR A 49 29.08 23.51 2.94
C TYR A 49 28.83 22.13 2.32
N LEU A 50 29.12 21.03 3.03
CA LEU A 50 28.91 19.67 2.52
C LEU A 50 27.44 19.41 2.17
N ILE A 51 26.51 19.87 3.01
CA ILE A 51 25.06 19.80 2.77
C ILE A 51 24.66 20.64 1.55
N SER A 52 25.26 21.82 1.37
CA SER A 52 24.97 22.68 0.22
C SER A 52 25.31 22.01 -1.13
N GLN A 53 26.30 21.11 -1.14
CA GLN A 53 26.72 20.38 -2.34
C GLN A 53 25.87 19.15 -2.63
N GLN A 54 25.07 18.67 -1.67
CA GLN A 54 24.22 17.50 -1.88
C GLN A 54 23.06 17.79 -2.82
N ASN A 55 22.42 16.73 -3.31
CA ASN A 55 21.17 16.83 -4.06
C ASN A 55 20.07 17.48 -3.21
N ASN A 56 19.26 18.34 -3.84
CA ASN A 56 18.11 18.94 -3.20
C ASN A 56 17.04 17.87 -2.91
N LEU A 57 16.46 17.91 -1.71
CA LEU A 57 15.46 16.95 -1.22
C LEU A 57 14.11 17.64 -1.06
N LEU A 58 13.02 16.88 -1.19
CA LEU A 58 11.70 17.42 -0.89
C LEU A 58 11.63 17.67 0.62
N GLY A 59 11.45 18.92 1.03
CA GLY A 59 11.60 19.29 2.44
C GLY A 59 13.04 19.51 2.90
N GLY A 60 14.03 19.37 2.03
CA GLY A 60 15.42 19.68 2.32
C GLY A 60 16.02 18.92 3.51
N TYR A 61 17.22 19.35 3.87
CA TYR A 61 17.96 18.85 5.03
C TYR A 61 17.43 19.52 6.31
N PRO A 62 17.16 18.75 7.37
CA PRO A 62 16.55 19.29 8.58
C PRO A 62 17.53 20.17 9.36
N THR A 63 16.96 21.13 10.07
CA THR A 63 17.68 22.01 11.00
C THR A 63 17.19 21.79 12.43
N ASP A 64 17.75 22.51 13.40
CA ASP A 64 17.23 22.50 14.78
C ASP A 64 15.74 22.83 14.89
N TRP A 65 15.22 23.64 13.96
CA TRP A 65 13.81 24.01 13.90
C TRP A 65 12.91 22.81 13.56
N ASP A 66 13.41 21.83 12.79
CA ASP A 66 12.67 20.63 12.37
C ASP A 66 12.34 19.69 13.54
N PHE A 67 13.00 19.84 14.70
CA PHE A 67 12.80 18.96 15.85
C PHE A 67 11.33 18.94 16.33
N ALA A 68 10.78 20.10 16.65
CA ALA A 68 9.42 20.22 17.19
C ALA A 68 8.33 19.72 16.21
N PRO A 69 8.27 20.15 14.94
CA PRO A 69 7.25 19.66 14.00
C PRO A 69 7.43 18.17 13.72
N SER A 70 8.65 17.65 13.61
CA SER A 70 8.87 16.22 13.34
C SER A 70 8.40 15.35 14.52
N VAL A 71 8.70 15.73 15.77
CA VAL A 71 8.18 15.02 16.96
C VAL A 71 6.65 15.10 17.00
N THR A 72 6.06 16.24 16.66
CA THR A 72 4.59 16.40 16.60
C THR A 72 3.96 15.42 15.63
N PHE A 73 4.48 15.32 14.39
CA PHE A 73 3.96 14.35 13.43
C PHE A 73 4.21 12.91 13.85
N ALA A 74 5.36 12.59 14.46
CA ALA A 74 5.60 11.26 15.00
C ALA A 74 4.53 10.87 16.05
N VAL A 75 4.19 11.78 16.97
CA VAL A 75 3.14 11.54 17.97
C VAL A 75 1.75 11.38 17.32
N ILE A 76 1.41 12.23 16.34
CA ILE A 76 0.13 12.14 15.62
C ILE A 76 0.00 10.80 14.89
N PHE A 77 1.03 10.39 14.13
CA PHE A 77 0.99 9.10 13.42
C PHE A 77 1.00 7.91 14.38
N PHE A 78 1.63 8.03 15.56
CA PHE A 78 1.53 7.00 16.59
C PHE A 78 0.09 6.88 17.11
N ALA A 79 -0.58 7.99 17.41
CA ALA A 79 -1.99 7.97 17.81
C ALA A 79 -2.89 7.37 16.72
N LEU A 80 -2.67 7.72 15.45
CA LEU A 80 -3.38 7.13 14.31
C LEU A 80 -3.13 5.62 14.20
N ALA A 81 -1.89 5.16 14.41
CA ALA A 81 -1.55 3.74 14.42
C ALA A 81 -2.33 2.98 15.50
N VAL A 82 -2.40 3.55 16.72
CA VAL A 82 -3.17 2.99 17.83
C VAL A 82 -4.65 2.91 17.48
N VAL A 83 -5.24 3.95 16.89
CA VAL A 83 -6.65 3.93 16.49
C VAL A 83 -6.93 2.86 15.43
N HIS A 84 -6.10 2.75 14.39
CA HIS A 84 -6.23 1.70 13.37
C HIS A 84 -6.10 0.30 13.99
N LEU A 85 -5.14 0.11 14.91
CA LEU A 85 -4.95 -1.15 15.60
C LEU A 85 -6.15 -1.51 16.48
N LEU A 86 -6.71 -0.54 17.23
CA LEU A 86 -7.90 -0.76 18.04
C LEU A 86 -9.10 -1.15 17.19
N ILE A 87 -9.35 -0.45 16.07
CA ILE A 87 -10.44 -0.80 15.14
C ILE A 87 -10.24 -2.22 14.61
N TRP A 88 -9.02 -2.56 14.18
CA TRP A 88 -8.72 -3.91 13.72
C TRP A 88 -8.93 -4.96 14.82
N SER A 89 -8.42 -4.73 16.04
CA SER A 89 -8.56 -5.67 17.16
C SER A 89 -10.03 -5.88 17.55
N ILE A 90 -10.84 -4.82 17.59
CA ILE A 90 -12.28 -4.94 17.87
C ILE A 90 -12.96 -5.76 16.77
N ASN A 91 -12.71 -5.45 15.49
CA ASN A 91 -13.29 -6.19 14.37
C ASN A 91 -12.85 -7.66 14.37
N PHE A 92 -11.56 -7.92 14.62
CA PHE A 92 -10.99 -9.25 14.69
C PHE A 92 -11.62 -10.08 15.81
N SER A 93 -11.75 -9.51 17.02
CA SER A 93 -12.40 -10.17 18.17
C SER A 93 -13.87 -10.54 17.92
N ARG A 94 -14.52 -9.86 16.96
CA ARG A 94 -15.91 -10.09 16.58
C ARG A 94 -16.05 -11.02 15.36
N GLY A 95 -14.95 -11.57 14.85
CA GLY A 95 -14.94 -12.46 13.69
C GLY A 95 -15.05 -11.75 12.33
N HIS A 96 -14.78 -10.44 12.28
CA HIS A 96 -14.79 -9.65 11.04
C HIS A 96 -13.36 -9.39 10.54
N TYR A 97 -12.86 -10.30 9.71
CA TYR A 97 -11.47 -10.30 9.27
C TYR A 97 -11.22 -9.38 8.07
N PHE A 98 -10.65 -8.21 8.33
CA PHE A 98 -10.18 -7.29 7.28
C PHE A 98 -8.67 -7.06 7.41
N HIS A 99 -7.86 -8.05 7.02
CA HIS A 99 -6.40 -8.04 7.19
C HIS A 99 -5.70 -6.85 6.55
N ILE A 100 -6.28 -6.32 5.48
CA ILE A 100 -5.83 -5.11 4.81
C ILE A 100 -5.66 -3.93 5.78
N SER A 101 -6.43 -3.89 6.88
CA SER A 101 -6.29 -2.82 7.86
C SER A 101 -4.94 -2.76 8.58
N LEU A 102 -4.23 -3.88 8.68
CA LEU A 102 -2.87 -3.91 9.21
C LEU A 102 -1.90 -3.10 8.35
N VAL A 103 -2.19 -2.92 7.06
CA VAL A 103 -1.38 -2.05 6.18
C VAL A 103 -1.37 -0.62 6.69
N TRP A 104 -2.48 -0.08 7.21
CA TRP A 104 -2.52 1.26 7.80
C TRP A 104 -1.71 1.36 9.09
N VAL A 105 -1.71 0.32 9.92
CA VAL A 105 -0.90 0.26 11.13
C VAL A 105 0.59 0.29 10.75
N SER A 106 1.01 -0.58 9.84
CA SER A 106 2.39 -0.64 9.33
C SER A 106 2.82 0.67 8.69
N TYR A 107 1.96 1.25 7.86
CA TYR A 107 2.18 2.56 7.25
C TYR A 107 2.36 3.67 8.30
N CYS A 108 1.51 3.72 9.33
CA CYS A 108 1.64 4.72 10.39
C CYS A 108 2.93 4.48 11.20
N ALA A 109 3.29 3.23 11.47
CA ALA A 109 4.55 2.89 12.14
C ALA A 109 5.77 3.38 11.34
N MET A 110 5.77 3.19 10.01
CA MET A 110 6.81 3.74 9.13
C MET A 110 6.88 5.26 9.22
N ARG A 111 5.73 5.95 9.29
CA ARG A 111 5.67 7.41 9.48
C ARG A 111 6.28 7.84 10.82
N VAL A 112 5.97 7.13 11.91
CA VAL A 112 6.56 7.40 13.24
C VAL A 112 8.07 7.31 13.17
N VAL A 113 8.60 6.22 12.61
CA VAL A 113 10.06 6.01 12.46
C VAL A 113 10.69 7.10 11.59
N GLY A 114 10.09 7.40 10.44
CA GLY A 114 10.58 8.45 9.53
C GLY A 114 10.67 9.81 10.21
N TRP A 115 9.59 10.26 10.89
CA TRP A 115 9.58 11.54 11.58
C TRP A 115 10.48 11.58 12.81
N ALA A 116 10.59 10.49 13.57
CA ALA A 116 11.50 10.41 14.71
C ALA A 116 12.97 10.51 14.27
N LEU A 117 13.34 9.80 13.20
CA LEU A 117 14.67 9.88 12.62
C LEU A 117 14.95 11.27 12.04
N ARG A 118 13.96 11.93 11.42
CA ARG A 118 14.09 13.32 10.95
C ARG A 118 14.34 14.29 12.11
N ALA A 119 13.64 14.13 13.23
CA ALA A 119 13.85 14.94 14.44
C ALA A 119 15.28 14.78 14.97
N TYR A 120 15.78 13.55 15.01
CA TYR A 120 17.16 13.25 15.41
C TYR A 120 18.18 13.83 14.44
N TRP A 121 17.94 13.70 13.13
CA TRP A 121 18.81 14.24 12.08
C TRP A 121 18.89 15.77 12.12
N GLY A 122 17.79 16.46 12.47
CA GLY A 122 17.79 17.92 12.65
C GLY A 122 18.67 18.42 13.80
N LYS A 123 18.93 17.58 14.82
CA LYS A 123 19.86 17.89 15.92
C LYS A 123 21.32 17.59 15.58
N ASN A 124 21.56 16.62 14.72
CA ASN A 124 22.89 16.29 14.25
C ASN A 124 22.87 15.87 12.79
N ILE A 125 23.11 16.83 11.90
CA ILE A 125 23.03 16.62 10.47
C ILE A 125 24.12 15.68 9.90
N LEU A 126 25.19 15.45 10.67
CA LEU A 126 26.25 14.51 10.33
C LEU A 126 25.84 13.04 10.53
N MET A 127 24.70 12.79 11.16
CA MET A 127 24.10 11.45 11.28
C MET A 127 23.43 11.04 9.95
N ILE A 128 24.25 10.90 8.92
CA ILE A 128 23.82 10.64 7.54
C ILE A 128 23.00 9.35 7.44
N GLU A 129 23.35 8.30 8.19
CA GLU A 129 22.58 7.06 8.21
C GLU A 129 21.14 7.27 8.69
N ALA A 130 20.94 8.06 9.75
CA ALA A 130 19.60 8.38 10.25
C ALA A 130 18.82 9.25 9.26
N GLY A 131 19.49 10.17 8.57
CA GLY A 131 18.89 10.99 7.52
C GLY A 131 18.40 10.19 6.32
N ILE A 132 19.22 9.27 5.81
CA ILE A 132 18.84 8.38 4.71
C ILE A 132 17.65 7.51 5.13
N ALA A 133 17.71 6.91 6.31
CA ALA A 133 16.62 6.07 6.82
C ALA A 133 15.31 6.87 6.99
N SER A 134 15.39 8.09 7.53
CA SER A 134 14.27 9.03 7.61
C SER A 134 13.60 9.24 6.25
N GLU A 135 14.37 9.64 5.25
CA GLU A 135 13.86 9.88 3.89
C GLU A 135 13.19 8.63 3.31
N VAL A 136 13.86 7.49 3.40
CA VAL A 136 13.33 6.21 2.90
C VAL A 136 11.98 5.88 3.55
N PHE A 137 11.86 5.95 4.87
CA PHE A 137 10.59 5.67 5.56
C PHE A 137 9.50 6.69 5.20
N LEU A 138 9.83 7.97 5.06
CA LEU A 138 8.87 9.02 4.68
C LEU A 138 8.40 8.89 3.22
N ILE A 139 9.24 8.35 2.33
CA ILE A 139 8.92 8.20 0.91
C ILE A 139 8.13 6.90 0.66
N ILE A 140 8.60 5.76 1.17
CA ILE A 140 7.95 4.46 0.91
C ILE A 140 6.54 4.44 1.49
N SER A 141 6.34 5.02 2.68
CA SER A 141 5.02 5.05 3.31
C SER A 141 3.97 5.71 2.42
N SER A 142 4.28 6.80 1.71
CA SER A 142 3.35 7.38 0.73
C SER A 142 2.99 6.38 -0.37
N MET A 143 3.96 5.59 -0.86
CA MET A 143 3.74 4.61 -1.93
C MET A 143 2.83 3.45 -1.49
N VAL A 144 2.96 3.01 -0.23
CA VAL A 144 2.08 1.98 0.35
C VAL A 144 0.62 2.43 0.29
N VAL A 145 0.34 3.71 0.59
CA VAL A 145 -1.03 4.24 0.52
C VAL A 145 -1.55 4.29 -0.92
N VAL A 146 -0.69 4.58 -1.90
CA VAL A 146 -1.08 4.53 -3.32
C VAL A 146 -1.49 3.11 -3.72
N SER A 147 -0.68 2.11 -3.37
CA SER A 147 -1.03 0.70 -3.66
C SER A 147 -2.30 0.28 -2.95
N PHE A 148 -2.49 0.75 -1.73
CA PHE A 148 -3.71 0.50 -0.98
C PHE A 148 -4.95 1.09 -1.66
N ASN A 149 -4.89 2.34 -2.14
CA ASN A 149 -5.97 2.95 -2.91
C ASN A 149 -6.33 2.15 -4.17
N LEU A 150 -5.33 1.55 -4.84
CA LEU A 150 -5.57 0.70 -6.00
C LEU A 150 -6.31 -0.59 -5.61
N ILE A 151 -5.95 -1.22 -4.48
CA ILE A 151 -6.66 -2.39 -3.96
C ILE A 151 -8.12 -2.05 -3.65
N LEU A 152 -8.39 -0.88 -3.06
CA LEU A 152 -9.76 -0.42 -2.82
C LEU A 152 -10.52 -0.17 -4.12
N ALA A 153 -9.88 0.49 -5.10
CA ALA A 153 -10.46 0.72 -6.42
C ALA A 153 -10.77 -0.61 -7.14
N GLN A 154 -9.89 -1.61 -7.02
CA GLN A 154 -10.11 -2.96 -7.56
C GLN A 154 -11.33 -3.62 -6.93
N ARG A 155 -11.51 -3.48 -5.60
CA ARG A 155 -12.69 -4.00 -4.89
C ARG A 155 -13.98 -3.33 -5.36
N LEU A 156 -13.96 -2.01 -5.57
CA LEU A 156 -15.08 -1.24 -6.10
C LEU A 156 -15.40 -1.62 -7.56
N PHE A 157 -14.37 -1.77 -8.39
CA PHE A 157 -14.52 -2.21 -9.77
C PHE A 157 -15.18 -3.59 -9.84
N THR A 158 -14.72 -4.54 -9.03
CA THR A 158 -15.30 -5.90 -8.98
C THR A 158 -16.75 -5.88 -8.48
N TRP A 159 -17.11 -4.96 -7.60
CA TRP A 159 -18.49 -4.80 -7.15
C TRP A 159 -19.42 -4.31 -8.26
N ARG A 160 -18.95 -3.38 -9.09
CA ARG A 160 -19.73 -2.82 -10.20
C ARG A 160 -19.75 -3.72 -11.44
N HIS A 161 -18.65 -4.43 -11.69
CA HIS A 161 -18.43 -5.32 -12.83
C HIS A 161 -17.96 -6.70 -12.33
N PRO A 162 -18.85 -7.51 -11.74
CA PRO A 162 -18.47 -8.79 -11.12
C PRO A 162 -17.86 -9.77 -12.12
N VAL A 163 -18.37 -9.85 -13.36
CA VAL A 163 -17.80 -10.72 -14.39
C VAL A 163 -16.44 -10.19 -14.85
N GLY A 164 -16.35 -8.89 -15.13
CA GLY A 164 -15.09 -8.26 -15.56
C GLY A 164 -13.98 -8.40 -14.51
N GLY A 165 -14.31 -8.14 -13.24
CA GLY A 165 -13.37 -8.20 -12.12
C GLY A 165 -12.96 -9.61 -11.67
N SER A 166 -13.69 -10.66 -12.08
CA SER A 166 -13.29 -12.05 -11.80
C SER A 166 -12.48 -12.70 -12.91
N ARG A 167 -12.37 -12.08 -14.09
CA ARG A 167 -11.59 -12.63 -15.21
C ARG A 167 -10.10 -12.73 -14.86
N ARG A 168 -9.47 -13.82 -15.32
CA ARG A 168 -8.02 -14.06 -15.16
C ARG A 168 -7.17 -12.91 -15.72
N LEU A 169 -7.55 -12.37 -16.88
CA LEU A 169 -6.85 -11.23 -17.48
C LEU A 169 -6.80 -10.02 -16.55
N PHE A 170 -7.93 -9.68 -15.92
CA PHE A 170 -7.99 -8.55 -14.99
C PHE A 170 -7.09 -8.77 -13.78
N TRP A 171 -7.14 -9.96 -13.17
CA TRP A 171 -6.27 -10.32 -12.05
C TRP A 171 -4.79 -10.31 -12.42
N ASN A 172 -4.42 -10.84 -13.59
CA ASN A 172 -3.05 -10.82 -14.07
C ASN A 172 -2.53 -9.39 -14.27
N ILE A 173 -3.35 -8.49 -14.82
CA ILE A 173 -3.02 -7.07 -14.95
C ILE A 173 -2.82 -6.43 -13.57
N MET A 174 -3.72 -6.68 -12.62
CA MET A 174 -3.60 -6.13 -11.25
C MET A 174 -2.34 -6.64 -10.54
N LEU A 175 -2.06 -7.95 -10.60
CA LEU A 175 -0.84 -8.54 -10.02
C LEU A 175 0.43 -7.97 -10.66
N THR A 176 0.41 -7.79 -11.99
CA THR A 176 1.53 -7.18 -12.72
C THR A 176 1.77 -5.75 -12.27
N LEU A 177 0.71 -4.94 -12.09
CA LEU A 177 0.82 -3.57 -11.57
C LEU A 177 1.41 -3.52 -10.15
N TYR A 178 0.98 -4.41 -9.25
CA TYR A 178 1.54 -4.50 -7.90
C TYR A 178 3.01 -4.91 -7.92
N PHE A 179 3.39 -5.86 -8.78
CA PHE A 179 4.78 -6.29 -8.93
C PHE A 179 5.67 -5.18 -9.50
N ILE A 180 5.21 -4.46 -10.53
CA ILE A 180 5.95 -3.33 -11.11
C ILE A 180 6.22 -2.26 -10.05
N VAL A 181 5.23 -1.94 -9.22
CA VAL A 181 5.43 -0.95 -8.15
C VAL A 181 6.38 -1.42 -7.07
N PHE A 182 6.33 -2.69 -6.71
CA PHE A 182 7.32 -3.26 -5.82
C PHE A 182 8.75 -3.06 -6.36
N LEU A 183 8.98 -3.27 -7.65
CA LEU A 183 10.28 -2.99 -8.30
C LEU A 183 10.64 -1.50 -8.27
N VAL A 184 9.68 -0.60 -8.53
CA VAL A 184 9.89 0.86 -8.47
C VAL A 184 10.24 1.32 -7.06
N VAL A 185 9.60 0.75 -6.03
CA VAL A 185 9.94 1.01 -4.62
C VAL A 185 11.38 0.57 -4.33
N ALA A 186 11.75 -0.65 -4.69
CA ALA A 186 13.10 -1.17 -4.49
C ALA A 186 14.16 -0.30 -5.18
N MET A 187 13.91 0.10 -6.42
CA MET A 187 14.77 1.03 -7.16
C MET A 187 14.88 2.39 -6.47
N THR A 188 13.77 2.93 -5.94
CA THR A 188 13.77 4.21 -5.22
C THR A 188 14.59 4.15 -3.93
N ILE A 189 14.56 3.03 -3.21
CA ILE A 189 15.37 2.82 -2.01
C ILE A 189 16.85 2.86 -2.36
N VAL A 190 17.26 2.06 -3.35
CA VAL A 190 18.67 2.03 -3.79
C VAL A 190 19.11 3.42 -4.22
N ALA A 191 18.28 4.11 -5.02
CA ALA A 191 18.56 5.46 -5.46
C ALA A 191 18.68 6.46 -4.29
N ALA A 192 17.84 6.37 -3.25
CA ALA A 192 17.93 7.25 -2.09
C ALA A 192 19.23 7.07 -1.29
N VAL A 193 19.90 5.92 -1.39
CA VAL A 193 21.06 5.56 -0.55
C VAL A 193 22.39 5.77 -1.28
N VAL A 194 22.48 5.36 -2.54
CA VAL A 194 23.74 5.28 -3.32
C VAL A 194 24.58 6.56 -3.32
N PRO A 195 24.04 7.77 -3.64
CA PRO A 195 24.87 8.97 -3.72
C PRO A 195 25.45 9.37 -2.36
N TYR A 196 24.84 9.01 -1.24
CA TYR A 196 25.35 9.34 0.08
C TYR A 196 26.46 8.39 0.54
N LEU A 197 26.40 7.12 0.15
CA LEU A 197 27.35 6.10 0.61
C LEU A 197 28.60 6.00 -0.26
N TYR A 198 28.48 6.28 -1.56
CA TYR A 198 29.55 6.03 -2.52
C TYR A 198 29.93 7.30 -3.26
N PHE A 199 31.22 7.40 -3.60
CA PHE A 199 31.70 8.33 -4.60
C PHE A 199 31.31 7.85 -5.99
N LEU A 200 30.68 8.71 -6.78
CA LEU A 200 30.28 8.37 -8.15
C LEU A 200 31.08 9.21 -9.15
N SER A 201 31.43 8.59 -10.27
CA SER A 201 31.90 9.33 -11.44
C SER A 201 30.76 10.15 -12.05
N ALA A 202 31.10 11.16 -12.84
CA ALA A 202 30.10 12.00 -13.51
C ALA A 202 29.12 11.19 -14.40
N ALA A 203 29.62 10.15 -15.07
CA ALA A 203 28.81 9.25 -15.87
C ALA A 203 27.82 8.45 -15.01
N ALA A 204 28.30 7.86 -13.90
CA ALA A 204 27.46 7.10 -12.97
C ALA A 204 26.41 7.99 -12.30
N TYR A 205 26.79 9.20 -11.88
CA TYR A 205 25.88 10.14 -11.23
C TYR A 205 24.80 10.66 -12.20
N ARG A 206 25.14 10.87 -13.48
CA ARG A 206 24.16 11.20 -14.52
C ARG A 206 23.14 10.08 -14.71
N SER A 207 23.58 8.82 -14.78
CA SER A 207 22.68 7.67 -14.86
C SER A 207 21.78 7.56 -13.63
N TYR A 208 22.34 7.76 -12.43
CA TYR A 208 21.57 7.82 -11.19
C TYR A 208 20.44 8.86 -11.24
N LYS A 209 20.72 10.09 -11.70
CA LYS A 209 19.71 11.15 -11.82
C LYS A 209 18.56 10.74 -12.76
N ILE A 210 18.88 10.12 -13.89
CA ILE A 210 17.87 9.61 -14.83
C ILE A 210 16.99 8.56 -14.15
N VAL A 211 17.59 7.62 -13.41
CA VAL A 211 16.86 6.58 -12.67
C VAL A 211 15.87 7.19 -11.67
N VAL A 212 16.30 8.21 -10.91
CA VAL A 212 15.43 8.91 -9.96
C VAL A 212 14.27 9.64 -10.66
N MET A 213 14.55 10.32 -11.78
CA MET A 213 13.53 11.00 -12.58
C MET A 213 12.49 10.01 -13.13
N VAL A 214 12.94 8.90 -13.71
CA VAL A 214 12.07 7.82 -14.21
C VAL A 214 11.23 7.24 -13.07
N SER A 215 11.84 6.98 -11.91
CA SER A 215 11.11 6.49 -10.73
C SER A 215 9.95 7.41 -10.35
N CYS A 216 10.20 8.72 -10.28
CA CYS A 216 9.18 9.69 -9.91
C CYS A 216 8.03 9.74 -10.92
N VAL A 217 8.33 9.67 -12.22
CA VAL A 217 7.30 9.58 -13.27
C VAL A 217 6.46 8.31 -13.10
N LEU A 218 7.09 7.16 -12.87
CA LEU A 218 6.38 5.90 -12.67
C LEU A 218 5.47 5.93 -11.43
N ILE A 219 5.93 6.54 -10.32
CA ILE A 219 5.13 6.70 -9.11
C ILE A 219 3.92 7.62 -9.35
N VAL A 220 4.11 8.73 -10.06
CA VAL A 220 3.02 9.64 -10.44
C VAL A 220 1.99 8.92 -11.31
N MET A 221 2.44 8.21 -12.35
CA MET A 221 1.57 7.40 -13.21
C MET A 221 0.83 6.31 -12.43
N TYR A 222 1.52 5.64 -11.51
CA TYR A 222 0.91 4.63 -10.67
C TYR A 222 -0.19 5.22 -9.76
N SER A 223 0.01 6.41 -9.21
CA SER A 223 -1.02 7.04 -8.38
C SER A 223 -2.31 7.33 -9.13
N LEU A 224 -2.24 7.57 -10.44
CA LEU A 224 -3.42 7.75 -11.28
C LEU A 224 -4.16 6.45 -11.58
N THR A 225 -3.55 5.27 -11.40
CA THR A 225 -4.19 3.98 -11.74
C THR A 225 -5.46 3.73 -10.95
N SER A 226 -5.52 4.12 -9.67
CA SER A 226 -6.72 4.00 -8.83
C SER A 226 -7.89 4.81 -9.39
N ILE A 227 -7.63 6.06 -9.80
CA ILE A 227 -8.63 6.94 -10.40
C ILE A 227 -9.01 6.45 -11.80
N SER A 228 -8.04 5.99 -12.60
CA SER A 228 -8.31 5.42 -13.92
C SER A 228 -9.21 4.18 -13.83
N LEU A 229 -8.95 3.27 -12.88
CA LEU A 229 -9.76 2.08 -12.68
C LEU A 229 -11.18 2.42 -12.22
N LEU A 230 -11.30 3.40 -11.34
CA LEU A 230 -12.59 3.97 -10.96
C LEU A 230 -13.30 4.58 -12.19
N GLY A 231 -12.62 5.40 -12.98
CA GLY A 231 -13.16 5.99 -14.21
C GLY A 231 -13.67 4.94 -15.20
N LEU A 232 -12.88 3.89 -15.44
CA LEU A 232 -13.28 2.75 -16.28
C LEU A 232 -14.56 2.07 -15.75
N SER A 233 -14.71 1.92 -14.44
CA SER A 233 -15.90 1.30 -13.83
C SER A 233 -17.19 2.09 -14.08
N TYR A 234 -17.10 3.42 -14.21
CA TYR A 234 -18.26 4.29 -14.45
C TYR A 234 -18.49 4.58 -15.94
N PHE A 235 -17.40 4.63 -16.71
CA PHE A 235 -17.46 4.84 -18.15
C PHE A 235 -18.12 3.67 -18.87
N PHE A 236 -17.78 2.43 -18.49
CA PHE A 236 -18.46 1.25 -18.97
C PHE A 236 -19.64 0.89 -18.05
N LYS A 237 -20.85 0.84 -18.61
CA LYS A 237 -22.03 0.37 -17.87
C LYS A 237 -21.95 -1.15 -17.65
N PRO A 238 -22.46 -1.68 -16.52
CA PRO A 238 -22.58 -3.11 -16.31
C PRO A 238 -23.33 -3.78 -17.47
N THR A 239 -22.90 -4.97 -17.86
CA THR A 239 -23.53 -5.72 -18.95
C THR A 239 -24.70 -6.55 -18.46
N ALA A 240 -25.62 -6.96 -19.33
CA ALA A 240 -26.72 -7.86 -18.95
C ALA A 240 -26.26 -9.18 -18.32
N LYS A 241 -25.02 -9.62 -18.61
CA LYS A 241 -24.38 -10.77 -17.95
C LYS A 241 -24.03 -10.47 -16.49
N ASP A 242 -23.62 -9.24 -16.18
CA ASP A 242 -23.36 -8.79 -14.81
C ASP A 242 -24.66 -8.70 -14.00
N GLU A 243 -25.76 -8.25 -14.61
CA GLU A 243 -27.06 -8.08 -13.93
C GLU A 243 -27.72 -9.41 -13.54
N ASN A 244 -27.52 -10.46 -14.36
CA ASN A 244 -28.13 -11.77 -14.13
C ASN A 244 -27.34 -12.67 -13.17
N LEU A 245 -26.16 -12.24 -12.73
CA LEU A 245 -25.26 -13.05 -11.92
C LEU A 245 -25.59 -12.94 -10.43
N TYR A 246 -25.60 -14.08 -9.73
CA TYR A 246 -25.69 -14.10 -8.26
C TYR A 246 -24.40 -13.61 -7.62
N THR A 247 -24.54 -12.70 -6.65
CA THR A 247 -23.41 -12.23 -5.84
C THR A 247 -23.61 -12.48 -4.35
N TYR A 248 -22.50 -12.70 -3.66
CA TYR A 248 -22.42 -12.85 -2.21
C TYR A 248 -21.90 -11.55 -1.60
N GLN A 249 -22.75 -10.89 -0.80
CA GLN A 249 -22.44 -9.64 -0.13
C GLN A 249 -22.49 -9.79 1.40
N PRO A 250 -21.77 -8.93 2.14
CA PRO A 250 -21.85 -8.90 3.59
C PRO A 250 -23.12 -8.18 4.05
N TRP A 251 -24.24 -8.91 4.12
CA TRP A 251 -25.55 -8.33 4.52
C TRP A 251 -25.63 -7.99 6.02
N TRP A 252 -24.78 -8.58 6.85
CA TRP A 252 -24.69 -8.27 8.28
C TRP A 252 -24.08 -6.90 8.60
N ILE A 253 -23.59 -6.17 7.58
CA ILE A 253 -23.15 -4.80 7.73
C ILE A 253 -24.37 -3.88 7.52
N GLU A 254 -24.82 -3.27 8.60
CA GLU A 254 -26.01 -2.44 8.66
C GLU A 254 -25.71 -0.94 8.48
N SER A 255 -24.50 -0.50 8.85
CA SER A 255 -24.10 0.91 8.81
C SER A 255 -22.61 1.08 8.56
N PHE A 256 -22.23 2.24 8.04
CA PHE A 256 -20.84 2.70 7.91
C PHE A 256 -20.51 3.84 8.87
N HIS A 257 -21.30 4.02 9.93
CA HIS A 257 -21.05 5.05 10.93
C HIS A 257 -19.71 4.81 11.65
N PRO A 258 -18.91 5.85 11.95
CA PRO A 258 -17.60 5.69 12.61
C PRO A 258 -17.60 4.82 13.87
N LEU A 259 -18.65 4.93 14.68
CA LEU A 259 -18.82 4.20 15.95
C LEU A 259 -19.57 2.88 15.82
N TYR A 260 -20.01 2.50 14.61
CA TYR A 260 -20.74 1.25 14.40
C TYR A 260 -19.77 0.07 14.33
N PHE A 261 -20.10 -1.03 14.99
CA PHE A 261 -19.34 -2.28 14.88
C PHE A 261 -20.30 -3.44 14.68
N VAL A 262 -19.91 -4.39 13.83
CA VAL A 262 -20.70 -5.57 13.50
C VAL A 262 -20.98 -6.41 14.76
N GLN A 263 -22.12 -7.11 14.79
CA GLN A 263 -22.45 -8.04 15.87
C GLN A 263 -21.43 -9.19 15.94
N PRO A 264 -21.08 -9.70 17.13
CA PRO A 264 -20.14 -10.80 17.26
C PRO A 264 -20.55 -12.03 16.45
N GLN A 265 -19.61 -12.55 15.67
CA GLN A 265 -19.74 -13.75 14.83
C GLN A 265 -20.83 -13.66 13.74
N ALA A 266 -21.25 -12.45 13.35
CA ALA A 266 -22.30 -12.29 12.34
C ALA A 266 -21.88 -12.79 10.95
N ALA A 267 -20.60 -12.67 10.60
CA ALA A 267 -20.07 -13.17 9.33
C ALA A 267 -20.13 -14.71 9.25
N GLN A 268 -19.79 -15.40 10.34
CA GLN A 268 -19.83 -16.85 10.44
C GLN A 268 -21.26 -17.37 10.41
N LYS A 269 -22.18 -16.75 11.16
CA LYS A 269 -23.61 -17.07 11.11
C LYS A 269 -24.19 -16.88 9.71
N ALA A 270 -23.80 -15.79 9.04
CA ALA A 270 -24.20 -15.51 7.67
C ALA A 270 -23.69 -16.58 6.71
N GLU A 271 -22.44 -17.00 6.86
CA GLU A 271 -21.84 -18.10 6.11
C GLU A 271 -22.63 -19.40 6.32
N GLU A 272 -22.91 -19.81 7.55
CA GLU A 272 -23.69 -21.01 7.86
C GLU A 272 -25.09 -21.00 7.21
N THR A 273 -25.79 -19.87 7.27
CA THR A 273 -27.08 -19.73 6.57
C THR A 273 -26.92 -19.82 5.05
N PHE A 274 -25.80 -19.35 4.50
CA PHE A 274 -25.52 -19.43 3.07
C PHE A 274 -25.22 -20.87 2.64
N MET A 275 -24.49 -21.64 3.45
CA MET A 275 -24.16 -23.04 3.17
C MET A 275 -25.40 -23.93 3.02
N LYS A 276 -26.47 -23.60 3.75
CA LYS A 276 -27.77 -24.29 3.70
C LYS A 276 -28.60 -24.01 2.43
N ARG A 277 -28.16 -23.08 1.57
CA ARG A 277 -28.89 -22.68 0.36
C ARG A 277 -28.52 -23.53 -0.86
N ASN A 278 -29.32 -23.36 -1.92
CA ASN A 278 -29.21 -24.08 -3.18
C ASN A 278 -27.79 -23.99 -3.79
N HIS A 279 -27.36 -25.05 -4.50
CA HIS A 279 -26.03 -25.25 -5.08
C HIS A 279 -25.57 -24.07 -5.96
N ASN A 280 -26.45 -23.51 -6.80
CA ASN A 280 -26.13 -22.36 -7.66
C ASN A 280 -25.71 -21.10 -6.87
N HIS A 281 -26.15 -20.96 -5.63
CA HIS A 281 -25.73 -19.84 -4.78
C HIS A 281 -24.32 -20.03 -4.22
N ARG A 282 -23.82 -21.27 -4.09
CA ARG A 282 -22.50 -21.56 -3.50
C ARG A 282 -21.32 -21.04 -4.33
N HIS A 283 -21.55 -20.79 -5.62
CA HIS A 283 -20.57 -20.24 -6.56
C HIS A 283 -20.73 -18.73 -6.82
N ALA A 284 -21.57 -18.03 -6.05
CA ALA A 284 -21.82 -16.61 -6.24
C ALA A 284 -20.54 -15.75 -6.11
N ILE A 285 -20.41 -14.73 -6.97
CA ILE A 285 -19.24 -13.85 -6.95
C ILE A 285 -19.30 -12.94 -5.72
N ARG A 286 -18.19 -12.84 -5.00
CA ARG A 286 -18.09 -12.12 -3.73
C ARG A 286 -17.82 -10.64 -3.96
N VAL A 287 -18.68 -9.78 -3.46
CA VAL A 287 -18.62 -8.32 -3.64
C VAL A 287 -18.86 -7.57 -2.34
N ILE A 288 -18.57 -6.27 -2.32
CA ILE A 288 -18.73 -5.42 -1.12
C ILE A 288 -20.21 -5.07 -0.88
N ALA A 289 -20.57 -4.65 0.33
CA ALA A 289 -21.97 -4.36 0.70
C ALA A 289 -22.51 -3.09 0.03
N ALA A 290 -23.66 -3.19 -0.66
CA ALA A 290 -24.41 -2.07 -1.22
C ALA A 290 -25.92 -2.18 -0.95
N THR A 291 -26.62 -1.04 -0.93
CA THR A 291 -28.09 -1.00 -0.85
C THR A 291 -28.77 -0.98 -2.23
N HIS A 292 -28.17 -0.30 -3.21
CA HIS A 292 -28.68 -0.29 -4.58
C HIS A 292 -27.96 -1.35 -5.40
N HIS A 293 -28.73 -2.20 -6.07
CA HIS A 293 -28.23 -3.34 -6.82
C HIS A 293 -28.46 -3.14 -8.32
N HIS A 294 -27.46 -3.53 -9.10
CA HIS A 294 -27.62 -3.74 -10.54
C HIS A 294 -27.84 -5.24 -10.86
N TYR A 295 -27.92 -6.13 -9.87
CA TYR A 295 -27.92 -7.58 -10.07
C TYR A 295 -28.81 -8.36 -9.10
N LYS A 296 -29.12 -9.62 -9.46
CA LYS A 296 -29.85 -10.56 -8.60
C LYS A 296 -29.03 -10.92 -7.35
N MET A 297 -29.59 -10.65 -6.18
CA MET A 297 -28.98 -10.90 -4.88
C MET A 297 -29.36 -12.28 -4.35
N VAL A 298 -28.44 -12.97 -3.68
CA VAL A 298 -28.81 -14.13 -2.85
C VAL A 298 -29.36 -13.60 -1.52
N GLU A 299 -30.67 -13.29 -1.49
CA GLU A 299 -31.35 -12.53 -0.43
C GLU A 299 -31.05 -13.00 0.99
N GLY A 300 -30.84 -12.05 1.91
CA GLY A 300 -30.91 -12.22 3.36
C GLY A 300 -31.53 -10.95 3.92
N LEU A 301 -32.85 -10.83 3.81
CA LEU A 301 -33.62 -9.64 4.17
C LEU A 301 -33.58 -9.38 5.68
N THR A 302 -33.07 -8.21 6.07
CA THR A 302 -33.67 -7.42 7.14
C THR A 302 -34.06 -6.05 6.56
N ASN A 303 -35.32 -5.66 6.75
CA ASN A 303 -35.88 -4.37 6.33
C ASN A 303 -35.43 -3.18 7.23
N GLN A 304 -34.39 -3.38 8.05
CA GLN A 304 -33.86 -2.36 8.98
C GLN A 304 -32.67 -1.58 8.39
N ARG A 305 -32.31 -1.84 7.13
CA ARG A 305 -31.08 -1.32 6.52
C ARG A 305 -31.20 0.16 6.14
N GLY A 306 -30.22 0.97 6.54
CA GLY A 306 -30.01 2.31 5.99
C GLY A 306 -29.44 2.25 4.55
N GLU A 307 -29.34 3.40 3.88
CA GLU A 307 -28.76 3.48 2.53
C GLU A 307 -27.22 3.42 2.56
N LEU A 308 -26.64 2.28 2.16
CA LEU A 308 -25.20 2.05 2.00
C LEU A 308 -24.73 2.45 0.59
N GLY A 309 -24.85 3.74 0.30
CA GLY A 309 -24.37 4.34 -0.94
C GLY A 309 -22.84 4.31 -1.05
N HIS A 310 -22.35 4.15 -2.28
CA HIS A 310 -20.90 4.09 -2.58
C HIS A 310 -20.30 5.45 -2.93
N ASN A 311 -21.10 6.52 -2.98
CA ASN A 311 -20.66 7.87 -3.30
C ASN A 311 -19.52 8.33 -2.37
N ILE A 312 -19.64 8.03 -1.07
CA ILE A 312 -18.58 8.31 -0.09
C ILE A 312 -17.35 7.43 -0.35
N SER A 313 -17.52 6.15 -0.67
CA SER A 313 -16.40 5.23 -0.99
C SER A 313 -15.59 5.72 -2.19
N ILE A 314 -16.27 6.23 -3.22
CA ILE A 314 -15.65 6.84 -4.40
C ILE A 314 -14.91 8.12 -4.02
N MET A 315 -15.58 9.02 -3.29
CA MET A 315 -14.99 10.27 -2.81
C MET A 315 -13.73 10.03 -1.97
N LEU A 316 -13.75 9.01 -1.09
CA LEU A 316 -12.61 8.62 -0.28
C LEU A 316 -11.40 8.28 -1.17
N ILE A 317 -11.57 7.38 -2.15
CA ILE A 317 -10.46 7.01 -3.07
C ILE A 317 -9.99 8.23 -3.87
N CYS A 318 -10.91 9.05 -4.40
CA CYS A 318 -10.56 10.23 -5.19
C CYS A 318 -9.76 11.25 -4.39
N VAL A 319 -10.25 11.64 -3.20
CA VAL A 319 -9.63 12.66 -2.36
C VAL A 319 -8.27 12.18 -1.83
N THR A 320 -8.18 10.94 -1.34
CA THR A 320 -6.91 10.43 -0.82
C THR A 320 -5.88 10.27 -1.93
N THR A 321 -6.29 9.81 -3.11
CA THR A 321 -5.40 9.70 -4.27
C THR A 321 -4.95 11.09 -4.75
N LEU A 322 -5.83 12.09 -4.78
CA LEU A 322 -5.49 13.46 -5.17
C LEU A 322 -4.42 14.06 -4.23
N LEU A 323 -4.60 13.92 -2.92
CA LEU A 323 -3.64 14.44 -1.94
C LEU A 323 -2.24 13.83 -2.12
N ILE A 324 -2.16 12.52 -2.35
CA ILE A 324 -0.88 11.82 -2.56
C ILE A 324 -0.29 12.17 -3.94
N PHE A 325 -1.14 12.29 -4.97
CA PHE A 325 -0.75 12.67 -6.32
C PHE A 325 -0.08 14.05 -6.37
N ILE A 326 -0.61 15.03 -5.63
CA ILE A 326 0.02 16.35 -5.51
C ILE A 326 1.43 16.21 -4.94
N GLY A 327 1.62 15.41 -3.89
CA GLY A 327 2.93 15.11 -3.33
C GLY A 327 3.89 14.47 -4.34
N GLY A 328 3.39 13.50 -5.11
CA GLY A 328 4.12 12.83 -6.20
C GLY A 328 4.58 13.80 -7.29
N ILE A 329 3.70 14.70 -7.75
CA ILE A 329 4.04 15.73 -8.74
C ILE A 329 5.11 16.66 -8.22
N LEU A 330 4.95 17.19 -7.00
CA LEU A 330 5.91 18.15 -6.45
C LEU A 330 7.30 17.52 -6.28
N ARG A 331 7.36 16.26 -5.85
CA ARG A 331 8.60 15.47 -5.84
C ARG A 331 9.17 15.30 -7.25
N CYS A 332 8.33 14.97 -8.23
CA CYS A 332 8.76 14.81 -9.62
C CYS A 332 9.37 16.10 -10.16
N ILE A 333 8.71 17.25 -9.97
CA ILE A 333 9.21 18.57 -10.38
C ILE A 333 10.59 18.83 -9.76
N LEU A 334 10.74 18.57 -8.46
CA LEU A 334 12.00 18.77 -7.75
C LEU A 334 13.14 17.91 -8.33
N MET A 335 12.88 16.65 -8.62
CA MET A 335 13.88 15.74 -9.18
C MET A 335 14.27 16.12 -10.61
N PHE A 336 13.34 16.65 -11.40
CA PHE A 336 13.61 17.16 -12.75
C PHE A 336 14.38 18.48 -12.74
N GLN A 337 14.18 19.35 -11.74
CA GLN A 337 15.03 20.52 -11.54
C GLN A 337 16.49 20.10 -11.33
N ASN A 338 16.73 18.98 -10.64
CA ASN A 338 18.06 18.40 -10.43
C ASN A 338 19.08 19.44 -9.91
N ASN A 339 18.62 20.32 -9.01
CA ASN A 339 19.46 21.33 -8.39
C ASN A 339 20.24 20.74 -7.21
N MET A 340 21.43 21.28 -6.96
CA MET A 340 22.11 21.13 -5.68
C MET A 340 21.36 21.91 -4.60
N ASN A 341 21.53 21.51 -3.33
CA ASN A 341 20.87 22.16 -2.21
C ASN A 341 21.25 23.65 -2.05
N LYS A 342 22.46 24.06 -2.47
CA LYS A 342 22.87 25.47 -2.57
C LYS A 342 21.92 26.31 -3.43
N HIS A 343 21.30 25.70 -4.44
CA HIS A 343 20.35 26.31 -5.37
C HIS A 343 18.93 25.74 -5.17
N ALA A 344 18.59 25.38 -3.93
CA ALA A 344 17.29 24.83 -3.60
C ALA A 344 16.17 25.83 -3.93
N THR A 345 15.14 25.34 -4.61
CA THR A 345 13.91 26.10 -4.88
C THR A 345 13.00 26.09 -3.64
N SER A 346 11.89 26.82 -3.67
CA SER A 346 10.90 26.83 -2.57
C SER A 346 10.37 25.43 -2.20
N LEU A 347 10.44 24.46 -3.12
CA LEU A 347 10.06 23.06 -2.89
C LEU A 347 11.05 22.30 -1.98
N GLY A 348 12.30 22.77 -1.90
CA GLY A 348 13.32 22.23 -0.99
C GLY A 348 13.20 22.73 0.46
N LYS A 349 12.22 23.58 0.78
CA LYS A 349 12.03 24.09 2.14
C LYS A 349 11.35 23.03 3.03
N PRO A 350 11.79 22.84 4.29
CA PRO A 350 11.20 21.86 5.23
C PRO A 350 9.69 21.91 5.36
N ILE A 351 9.10 23.12 5.33
CA ILE A 351 7.66 23.34 5.39
C ILE A 351 6.87 22.50 4.37
N VAL A 352 7.44 22.27 3.19
CA VAL A 352 6.80 21.52 2.11
C VAL A 352 6.65 20.04 2.47
N ALA A 353 7.66 19.43 3.09
CA ALA A 353 7.57 18.06 3.59
C ALA A 353 6.53 17.92 4.70
N TYR A 354 6.45 18.87 5.62
CA TYR A 354 5.44 18.84 6.69
C TYR A 354 4.00 18.92 6.17
N ILE A 355 3.78 19.66 5.08
CA ILE A 355 2.46 19.71 4.42
C ILE A 355 2.17 18.39 3.71
N ILE A 356 3.09 17.93 2.85
CA ILE A 356 2.86 16.78 1.96
C ILE A 356 2.89 15.45 2.73
N TRP A 357 3.95 15.20 3.50
CA TRP A 357 4.14 13.95 4.24
C TRP A 357 3.49 13.96 5.63
N GLY A 358 3.17 15.15 6.15
CA GLY A 358 2.51 15.34 7.43
C GLY A 358 1.02 15.58 7.25
N VAL A 359 0.63 16.82 6.99
CA VAL A 359 -0.78 17.28 7.01
C VAL A 359 -1.67 16.50 6.05
N PHE A 360 -1.29 16.39 4.77
CA PHE A 360 -2.10 15.67 3.77
C PHE A 360 -2.31 14.22 4.16
N GLU A 361 -1.28 13.58 4.68
CA GLU A 361 -1.34 12.18 5.07
C GLU A 361 -2.09 11.95 6.37
N VAL A 362 -2.04 12.89 7.32
CA VAL A 362 -2.95 12.89 8.48
C VAL A 362 -4.40 12.97 8.02
N ILE A 363 -4.72 13.88 7.09
CA ILE A 363 -6.08 13.99 6.52
C ILE A 363 -6.50 12.66 5.86
N VAL A 364 -5.62 12.04 5.07
CA VAL A 364 -5.89 10.73 4.45
C VAL A 364 -6.23 9.66 5.49
N ASN A 365 -5.51 9.59 6.60
CA ASN A 365 -5.80 8.62 7.66
C ASN A 365 -7.10 8.90 8.38
N LEU A 366 -7.40 10.16 8.68
CA LEU A 366 -8.67 10.55 9.26
C LEU A 366 -9.84 10.18 8.34
N LEU A 367 -9.69 10.36 7.03
CA LEU A 367 -10.67 9.92 6.04
C LEU A 367 -10.87 8.40 6.04
N TYR A 368 -9.80 7.61 6.19
CA TYR A 368 -9.94 6.15 6.30
C TYR A 368 -10.65 5.70 7.58
N ILE A 369 -10.34 6.33 8.71
CA ILE A 369 -10.94 6.03 10.02
C ILE A 369 -12.42 6.45 10.04
N VAL A 370 -12.71 7.72 9.76
CA VAL A 370 -14.08 8.26 9.76
C VAL A 370 -14.91 7.62 8.65
N GLY A 371 -14.30 7.38 7.49
CA GLY A 371 -14.93 6.69 6.38
C GLY A 371 -15.24 5.23 6.65
N ARG A 372 -14.70 4.61 7.72
CA ARG A 372 -14.82 3.18 8.01
C ARG A 372 -14.57 2.32 6.78
N VAL A 373 -13.40 2.55 6.18
CA VAL A 373 -12.97 1.84 4.96
C VAL A 373 -12.89 0.33 5.19
N ASP A 374 -12.60 -0.09 6.42
CA ASP A 374 -12.65 -1.48 6.88
C ASP A 374 -14.02 -2.14 6.62
N LEU A 375 -15.12 -1.40 6.83
CA LEU A 375 -16.48 -1.89 6.58
C LEU A 375 -16.89 -1.69 5.11
N ARG A 376 -16.62 -0.50 4.55
CA ARG A 376 -17.05 -0.14 3.18
C ARG A 376 -16.47 -1.04 2.10
N PHE A 377 -15.24 -1.49 2.29
CA PHE A 377 -14.53 -2.31 1.32
C PHE A 377 -14.36 -3.75 1.80
N TYR A 378 -15.06 -4.15 2.86
CA TYR A 378 -15.07 -5.54 3.30
C TYR A 378 -15.64 -6.45 2.20
N ARG A 379 -14.94 -7.56 1.95
CA ARG A 379 -15.35 -8.61 1.02
C ARG A 379 -15.38 -9.92 1.82
N PRO A 380 -16.50 -10.68 1.81
CA PRO A 380 -16.57 -11.95 2.49
C PRO A 380 -15.54 -12.98 2.01
N ASP A 381 -15.18 -13.91 2.90
CA ASP A 381 -14.23 -14.99 2.63
C ASP A 381 -14.78 -16.03 1.65
N VAL A 382 -13.89 -16.87 1.12
CA VAL A 382 -14.27 -17.97 0.22
C VAL A 382 -14.85 -19.09 1.08
N LEU A 383 -16.00 -19.63 0.69
CA LEU A 383 -16.55 -20.83 1.33
C LEU A 383 -15.55 -21.99 1.22
N PRO A 384 -15.41 -22.83 2.27
CA PRO A 384 -14.50 -23.97 2.25
C PRO A 384 -14.71 -24.88 1.03
N ALA A 385 -13.62 -25.40 0.46
CA ALA A 385 -13.68 -26.27 -0.73
C ALA A 385 -14.61 -27.47 -0.54
N LYS A 386 -14.61 -28.06 0.66
CA LYS A 386 -15.50 -29.18 1.04
C LYS A 386 -16.98 -28.83 0.87
N VAL A 387 -17.38 -27.58 1.11
CA VAL A 387 -18.77 -27.12 1.02
C VAL A 387 -19.18 -26.82 -0.42
N ARG A 388 -18.25 -26.26 -1.21
CA ARG A 388 -18.46 -26.00 -2.64
C ARG A 388 -18.56 -27.30 -3.46
N ALA A 389 -17.89 -28.36 -3.02
CA ALA A 389 -17.88 -29.66 -3.69
C ALA A 389 -19.10 -30.54 -3.37
N ILE A 390 -20.01 -30.12 -2.48
CA ILE A 390 -21.22 -30.89 -2.16
C ILE A 390 -22.18 -30.82 -3.35
N ILE A 391 -22.15 -31.87 -4.17
CA ILE A 391 -23.09 -32.12 -5.27
C ILE A 391 -24.45 -32.43 -4.65
N THR A 392 -25.43 -31.55 -4.84
CA THR A 392 -26.79 -31.73 -4.31
C THR A 392 -27.64 -32.41 -5.40
N ALA A 393 -28.61 -33.25 -5.01
CA ALA A 393 -29.41 -34.10 -5.92
C ALA A 393 -30.14 -33.37 -7.08
N GLU A 394 -30.24 -32.04 -7.06
CA GLU A 394 -30.73 -31.24 -8.19
C GLU A 394 -29.78 -31.23 -9.41
N GLN A 395 -28.48 -31.55 -9.24
CA GLN A 395 -27.53 -31.65 -10.36
C GLN A 395 -27.80 -32.84 -11.28
N THR A 396 -28.54 -33.85 -10.81
CA THR A 396 -28.86 -35.04 -11.63
C THR A 396 -29.91 -34.74 -12.72
N GLY A 397 -30.53 -33.55 -12.70
CA GLY A 397 -31.65 -33.19 -13.58
C GLY A 397 -31.48 -31.97 -14.49
N ALA A 398 -30.35 -31.26 -14.45
CA ALA A 398 -30.12 -30.08 -15.30
C ALA A 398 -28.72 -30.13 -15.94
N PRO A 399 -28.60 -29.97 -17.27
CA PRO A 399 -27.30 -29.93 -17.93
C PRO A 399 -26.53 -28.69 -17.45
N SER A 400 -25.26 -28.89 -17.09
CA SER A 400 -24.31 -27.86 -16.69
C SER A 400 -24.17 -26.82 -17.81
N ILE A 401 -24.68 -25.62 -17.56
CA ILE A 401 -24.26 -24.43 -18.31
C ILE A 401 -23.09 -23.85 -17.52
N ASP A 402 -21.93 -23.80 -18.16
CA ASP A 402 -20.66 -23.22 -17.69
C ASP A 402 -19.73 -24.15 -16.87
N GLU A 403 -19.38 -25.30 -17.45
CA GLU A 403 -17.99 -25.80 -17.33
C GLU A 403 -17.18 -25.23 -18.49
N ASP A 404 -16.51 -24.09 -18.27
CA ASP A 404 -15.16 -23.81 -18.76
C ASP A 404 -14.69 -22.41 -18.27
N GLU A 405 -13.47 -22.37 -17.71
CA GLU A 405 -12.68 -21.17 -17.37
C GLU A 405 -12.82 -20.46 -16.00
N SER A 406 -13.23 -21.12 -14.90
CA SER A 406 -13.13 -20.45 -13.56
C SER A 406 -12.41 -21.21 -12.45
N SER A 407 -11.83 -22.39 -12.70
CA SER A 407 -11.05 -23.14 -11.71
C SER A 407 -9.54 -23.01 -11.94
N SER A 408 -8.91 -22.00 -11.34
CA SER A 408 -7.52 -22.12 -10.84
C SER A 408 -7.18 -20.95 -9.91
N SER A 409 -7.71 -20.98 -8.69
CA SER A 409 -7.09 -20.23 -7.59
C SER A 409 -5.82 -20.98 -7.18
N PHE A 410 -4.66 -20.38 -7.46
CA PHE A 410 -3.33 -20.85 -7.09
C PHE A 410 -3.23 -21.02 -5.57
N SER A 411 -3.15 -22.26 -5.09
CA SER A 411 -2.73 -22.60 -3.72
C SER A 411 -1.25 -22.96 -3.75
N PHE A 412 -0.43 -22.26 -2.97
CA PHE A 412 0.93 -22.70 -2.66
C PHE A 412 0.85 -23.99 -1.82
N HIS A 413 1.36 -25.11 -2.34
CA HIS A 413 1.78 -26.23 -1.51
C HIS A 413 2.99 -26.94 -2.11
N ASP A 414 3.92 -27.25 -1.21
CA ASP A 414 5.21 -27.88 -1.42
C ASP A 414 5.07 -29.28 -2.04
N ASN A 415 5.90 -29.57 -3.04
CA ASN A 415 6.03 -30.91 -3.61
C ASN A 415 7.21 -31.63 -2.95
N GLU A 416 6.90 -32.65 -2.14
CA GLU A 416 7.78 -33.80 -1.96
C GLU A 416 7.37 -34.92 -2.94
N GLU A 417 8.36 -35.40 -3.69
CA GLU A 417 8.29 -36.56 -4.56
C GLU A 417 7.84 -37.83 -3.82
N LYS A 418 6.96 -38.62 -4.46
CA LYS A 418 7.24 -40.04 -4.70
C LYS A 418 6.31 -40.68 -5.74
N SER A 419 6.92 -41.58 -6.49
CA SER A 419 6.48 -42.22 -7.71
C SER A 419 5.73 -43.54 -7.49
N PHE A 420 4.81 -43.82 -8.43
CA PHE A 420 4.59 -45.10 -9.12
C PHE A 420 3.50 -46.10 -8.64
N VAL A 421 2.70 -46.47 -9.66
CA VAL A 421 1.94 -47.71 -9.96
C VAL A 421 0.47 -47.91 -9.59
N THR A 422 -0.21 -48.26 -10.68
CA THR A 422 -1.58 -48.66 -11.00
C THR A 422 -2.08 -49.95 -10.33
N GLY A 423 -3.40 -50.04 -10.08
CA GLY A 423 -4.08 -51.33 -9.85
C GLY A 423 -5.56 -51.22 -9.49
N SER A 424 -6.40 -51.82 -10.35
CA SER A 424 -7.87 -51.95 -10.34
C SER A 424 -8.50 -52.63 -9.10
N SER A 425 -9.73 -52.23 -8.74
CA SER A 425 -10.95 -53.09 -8.64
C SER A 425 -11.89 -52.73 -7.47
N ALA A 426 -13.19 -52.97 -7.70
CA ALA A 426 -14.38 -52.57 -6.96
C ALA A 426 -14.66 -53.34 -5.65
N LYS A 427 -15.35 -52.69 -4.68
CA LYS A 427 -16.71 -53.04 -4.15
C LYS A 427 -17.10 -52.23 -2.90
N SER A 428 -18.42 -52.22 -2.67
CA SER A 428 -19.28 -51.47 -1.75
C SER A 428 -19.24 -51.92 -0.28
N ASP A 429 -19.55 -51.01 0.67
CA ASP A 429 -20.68 -51.07 1.62
C ASP A 429 -20.46 -50.26 2.93
N THR A 430 -21.28 -49.21 3.10
CA THR A 430 -21.95 -48.66 4.32
C THR A 430 -21.20 -48.25 5.62
N PRO A 431 -21.81 -47.38 6.46
CA PRO A 431 -21.11 -46.30 7.18
C PRO A 431 -20.87 -46.59 8.67
N GLU A 432 -19.77 -46.05 9.20
CA GLU A 432 -19.59 -45.90 10.65
C GLU A 432 -19.28 -44.44 11.03
N MET A 433 -19.91 -44.03 12.12
CA MET A 433 -19.97 -42.70 12.69
C MET A 433 -19.02 -42.62 13.91
N PHE A 434 -18.64 -41.38 14.26
CA PHE A 434 -18.01 -40.87 15.50
C PHE A 434 -16.47 -40.80 15.54
N PRO A 435 -15.88 -39.88 16.34
CA PRO A 435 -16.30 -38.51 16.70
C PRO A 435 -15.18 -37.46 16.47
N ASP A 436 -15.52 -36.20 16.72
CA ASP A 436 -14.64 -35.03 16.77
C ASP A 436 -13.35 -35.25 17.59
N ASN A 437 -12.22 -34.70 17.14
CA ASN A 437 -11.47 -33.66 17.88
C ASN A 437 -10.25 -33.12 17.06
N GLU A 438 -9.88 -31.88 17.40
CA GLU A 438 -8.57 -31.24 17.25
C GLU A 438 -8.25 -30.47 15.95
N SER A 439 -8.45 -29.15 16.10
CA SER A 439 -7.46 -28.10 15.87
C SER A 439 -6.60 -28.19 14.62
N GLU A 440 -6.73 -27.20 13.73
CA GLU A 440 -5.53 -26.64 13.11
C GLU A 440 -5.74 -25.23 12.59
N PHE A 441 -4.75 -24.41 12.93
CA PHE A 441 -4.58 -23.01 12.59
C PHE A 441 -4.72 -22.75 11.09
N ARG A 442 -5.40 -21.66 10.72
CA ARG A 442 -5.46 -21.19 9.33
C ARG A 442 -4.81 -19.81 9.23
N PHE A 443 -3.75 -19.76 8.43
CA PHE A 443 -3.05 -18.56 7.97
C PHE A 443 -3.86 -17.80 6.92
#